data_AF-A0A3C1UE35-F1
#
_entry.id   AF-A0A3C1UE35-F1
#
_cell.length_a   1.000
_cell.length_b   1.000
_cell.length_c   1.000
_cell.angle_alpha   90.00
_cell.angle_beta   90.00
_cell.angle_gamma   90.00
#
_symmetry.space_group_name_H-M   'P 1'
#
loop_
_entity.id
_entity.type
_entity.pdbx_description
1 polymer ?
#
loop_
_entity_poly.entity_id
_entity_poly.type
_entity_poly.pdbx_seq_one_letter_code
_entity_poly.pdbx_strand_id
1 'polypeptide(L)'
;MTYGFAAFGTEHYNASLLDYASVKSIVKEMREKADVVIVYFHGGAEGSEARHLPTGVEYFHSCNRGDLRTFTHLCIDAGADVVFGSGPHVVRAIELYKGHFIAYSLGNFCTCGMGIVGLTGLAPCITVDINPEDGKFKSGKIHAFRQQYMAGPKTDKRGEAIREIRDLTASDIA
;
A
#
# COMPACT_ATOMS: atom_id res chain seq x y z
N MET A 1 0.27 -5.62 23.99
CA MET A 1 0.06 -4.99 22.67
C MET A 1 1.38 -4.47 22.15
N THR A 2 2.11 -5.33 21.45
CA THR A 2 3.34 -5.03 20.70
C THR A 2 3.04 -4.98 19.21
N TYR A 3 3.76 -4.10 18.50
CA TYR A 3 3.60 -3.92 17.06
C TYR A 3 4.89 -4.32 16.35
N GLY A 4 4.76 -5.20 15.37
CA GLY A 4 5.82 -5.57 14.43
C GLY A 4 5.64 -4.79 13.14
N PHE A 5 6.76 -4.29 12.59
CA PHE A 5 6.76 -3.60 11.32
C PHE A 5 7.82 -4.19 10.39
N ALA A 6 7.40 -4.68 9.21
CA ALA A 6 8.28 -5.20 8.16
C ALA A 6 8.17 -4.32 6.93
N ALA A 7 9.29 -3.95 6.33
CA ALA A 7 9.32 -3.13 5.11
C ALA A 7 10.07 -3.84 3.98
N PHE A 8 9.48 -3.86 2.80
CA PHE A 8 10.05 -4.48 1.61
C PHE A 8 10.12 -3.51 0.43
N GLY A 9 11.05 -3.74 -0.49
CA GLY A 9 11.23 -2.94 -1.68
C GLY A 9 11.72 -3.76 -2.86
N THR A 10 11.91 -3.13 -4.01
CA THR A 10 12.50 -3.78 -5.20
C THR A 10 13.90 -3.28 -5.51
N GLU A 11 14.36 -2.28 -4.74
CA GLU A 11 15.69 -1.71 -4.79
C GLU A 11 16.69 -2.61 -4.08
N HIS A 12 17.92 -2.69 -4.60
CA HIS A 12 18.93 -3.67 -4.20
C HIS A 12 19.38 -3.62 -2.73
N TYR A 13 19.12 -2.52 -2.02
CA TYR A 13 19.48 -2.33 -0.61
C TYR A 13 18.33 -2.62 0.37
N ASN A 14 17.13 -2.93 -0.14
CA ASN A 14 15.95 -3.27 0.66
C ASN A 14 15.83 -4.79 0.84
N ALA A 15 15.08 -5.22 1.87
CA ALA A 15 14.55 -6.57 1.89
C ALA A 15 13.66 -6.74 0.65
N SER A 16 14.03 -7.65 -0.24
CA SER A 16 13.40 -7.76 -1.56
C SER A 16 11.98 -8.30 -1.45
N LEU A 17 11.01 -7.58 -2.01
CA LEU A 17 9.65 -8.11 -2.17
C LEU A 17 9.54 -9.20 -3.24
N LEU A 18 10.60 -9.39 -4.05
CA LEU A 18 10.67 -10.42 -5.09
C LEU A 18 11.13 -11.78 -4.54
N ASP A 19 11.72 -11.80 -3.34
CA ASP A 19 12.13 -13.03 -2.66
C ASP A 19 11.03 -13.49 -1.70
N TYR A 20 10.06 -14.22 -2.23
CA TYR A 20 8.91 -14.71 -1.48
C TYR A 20 9.28 -15.63 -0.32
N ALA A 21 10.39 -16.38 -0.40
CA ALA A 21 10.83 -17.23 0.69
C ALA A 21 11.29 -16.38 1.88
N SER A 22 12.12 -15.37 1.62
CA SER A 22 12.57 -14.41 2.63
C SER A 22 11.42 -13.59 3.20
N VAL A 23 10.52 -13.08 2.36
CA VAL A 23 9.31 -12.35 2.79
C VAL A 23 8.50 -13.18 3.78
N LYS A 24 8.18 -14.43 3.40
CA LYS A 24 7.39 -15.34 4.26
C LYS A 24 8.09 -15.61 5.58
N SER A 25 9.41 -15.83 5.56
CA SER A 25 10.18 -16.08 6.77
C SER A 25 10.16 -14.88 7.72
N ILE A 26 10.40 -13.67 7.19
CA ILE A 26 10.43 -12.44 7.98
C ILE A 26 9.07 -12.14 8.61
N VAL A 27 7.99 -12.23 7.84
CA VAL A 27 6.63 -11.95 8.35
C VAL A 27 6.24 -12.98 9.42
N LYS A 28 6.55 -14.26 9.20
CA LYS A 28 6.27 -15.31 10.18
C LYS A 28 7.03 -15.09 11.49
N GLU A 29 8.32 -14.81 11.42
CA GLU A 29 9.14 -14.50 12.60
C GLU A 29 8.59 -13.29 13.36
N MET A 30 8.07 -12.29 12.64
CA MET A 30 7.47 -11.11 13.24
C MET A 30 6.16 -11.43 13.97
N ARG A 31 5.32 -12.28 13.39
CA ARG A 31 4.08 -12.77 14.00
C ARG A 31 4.32 -13.54 15.30
N GLU A 32 5.45 -14.22 15.41
CA GLU A 32 5.86 -14.92 16.65
C GLU A 32 6.27 -13.95 17.76
N LYS A 33 6.58 -12.69 17.44
CA LYS A 33 7.12 -11.67 18.37
C LYS A 33 6.17 -10.50 18.64
N ALA A 34 5.15 -10.30 17.81
CA ALA A 34 4.26 -9.15 17.87
C ALA A 34 2.79 -9.56 17.96
N ASP A 35 2.00 -8.77 18.70
CA ASP A 35 0.55 -8.93 18.77
C ASP A 35 -0.12 -8.48 17.46
N VAL A 36 0.40 -7.42 16.83
CA VAL A 36 -0.05 -6.87 15.54
C VAL A 36 1.13 -6.75 14.58
N VAL A 37 1.01 -7.27 13.36
CA VAL A 37 2.03 -7.25 12.31
C VAL A 37 1.58 -6.36 11.15
N ILE A 38 2.36 -5.31 10.90
CA ILE A 38 2.14 -4.37 9.80
C ILE A 38 3.24 -4.58 8.77
N VAL A 39 2.85 -4.78 7.52
CA VAL A 39 3.78 -4.82 6.39
C VAL A 39 3.66 -3.55 5.57
N TYR A 40 4.81 -3.01 5.18
CA TYR A 40 4.92 -1.93 4.21
C TYR A 40 5.70 -2.40 2.99
N PHE A 41 5.34 -1.91 1.81
CA PHE A 41 6.15 -2.13 0.62
C PHE A 41 6.29 -0.89 -0.26
N HIS A 42 7.38 -0.88 -1.02
CA HIS A 42 7.62 0.05 -2.12
C HIS A 42 7.83 -0.74 -3.42
N GLY A 43 6.81 -0.75 -4.30
CA GLY A 43 6.79 -1.59 -5.49
C GLY A 43 5.68 -1.21 -6.48
N GLY A 44 5.57 -1.97 -7.56
CA GLY A 44 4.68 -1.64 -8.69
C GLY A 44 5.29 -0.65 -9.68
N ALA A 45 4.67 -0.55 -10.85
CA ALA A 45 5.05 0.42 -11.87
C ALA A 45 4.70 1.86 -11.44
N GLU A 46 5.41 2.86 -11.97
CA GLU A 46 5.30 4.25 -11.54
C GLU A 46 4.61 5.16 -12.55
N GLY A 47 3.89 6.16 -12.03
CA GLY A 47 3.26 7.22 -12.80
C GLY A 47 1.74 7.07 -12.94
N SER A 48 1.10 8.10 -13.51
CA SER A 48 -0.36 8.19 -13.62
C SER A 48 -1.00 7.02 -14.37
N GLU A 49 -0.32 6.48 -15.38
CA GLU A 49 -0.79 5.34 -16.17
C GLU A 49 -0.75 4.03 -15.37
N ALA A 50 0.03 3.98 -14.28
CA ALA A 50 0.14 2.85 -13.39
C ALA A 50 -0.84 2.95 -12.20
N ARG A 51 -1.99 3.62 -12.35
CA ARG A 51 -3.00 3.73 -11.28
C ARG A 51 -3.85 2.47 -11.09
N HIS A 52 -3.98 1.64 -12.14
CA HIS A 52 -4.68 0.36 -12.03
C HIS A 52 -3.73 -0.72 -11.51
N LEU A 53 -4.26 -1.64 -10.73
CA LEU A 53 -3.55 -2.81 -10.21
C LEU A 53 -3.68 -3.98 -11.20
N PRO A 54 -2.64 -4.27 -12.00
CA PRO A 54 -2.71 -5.36 -12.97
C PRO A 54 -2.70 -6.73 -12.30
N THR A 55 -2.96 -7.76 -13.11
CA THR A 55 -2.69 -9.15 -12.75
C THR A 55 -1.28 -9.52 -13.21
N GLY A 56 -0.46 -10.04 -12.30
CA GLY A 56 0.91 -10.48 -12.60
C GLY A 56 1.98 -9.41 -12.35
N VAL A 57 3.15 -9.62 -12.95
CA VAL A 57 4.36 -8.83 -12.68
C VAL A 57 4.29 -7.46 -13.34
N GLU A 58 4.57 -6.43 -12.55
CA GLU A 58 4.75 -5.06 -13.03
C GLU A 58 6.22 -4.77 -13.36
N TYR A 59 6.45 -3.90 -14.35
CA TYR A 59 7.78 -3.43 -14.73
C TYR A 59 7.83 -1.91 -14.79
N PHE A 60 8.98 -1.34 -14.45
CA PHE A 60 9.28 0.08 -14.65
C PHE A 60 10.72 0.22 -15.12
N HIS A 61 10.95 0.91 -16.25
CA HIS A 61 12.27 1.01 -16.90
C HIS A 61 13.00 -0.35 -17.04
N SER A 62 12.26 -1.40 -17.42
CA SER A 62 12.76 -2.79 -17.53
C SER A 62 13.14 -3.48 -16.22
N CYS A 63 12.96 -2.84 -15.07
CA CYS A 63 13.12 -3.44 -13.75
C CYS A 63 11.84 -4.16 -13.34
N ASN A 64 11.95 -5.38 -12.81
CA ASN A 64 10.84 -6.10 -12.20
C ASN A 64 10.42 -5.37 -10.91
N ARG A 65 9.18 -4.88 -10.87
CA ARG A 65 8.58 -4.16 -9.73
C ARG A 65 7.63 -5.02 -8.89
N GLY A 66 7.59 -6.32 -9.17
CA GLY A 66 6.85 -7.32 -8.43
C GLY A 66 5.44 -7.57 -8.95
N ASP A 67 4.90 -8.73 -8.56
CA ASP A 67 3.46 -9.00 -8.60
C ASP A 67 2.88 -8.64 -7.23
N LEU A 68 2.26 -7.47 -7.14
CA LEU A 68 1.80 -6.93 -5.87
C LEU A 68 0.65 -7.74 -5.26
N ARG A 69 -0.21 -8.38 -6.08
CA ARG A 69 -1.29 -9.23 -5.54
C ARG A 69 -0.70 -10.45 -4.86
N THR A 70 0.19 -11.16 -5.56
CA THR A 70 0.87 -12.33 -5.03
C THR A 70 1.66 -11.98 -3.76
N PHE A 71 2.42 -10.88 -3.78
CA PHE A 71 3.20 -10.43 -2.61
C PHE A 71 2.31 -10.07 -1.41
N THR A 72 1.28 -9.24 -1.60
CA THR A 72 0.42 -8.77 -0.49
C THR A 72 -0.39 -9.91 0.12
N HIS A 73 -0.91 -10.83 -0.69
CA HIS A 73 -1.62 -12.01 -0.21
C HIS A 73 -0.69 -12.97 0.54
N LEU A 74 0.55 -13.15 0.05
CA LEU A 74 1.57 -13.93 0.76
C LEU A 74 1.88 -13.34 2.14
N CYS A 75 1.96 -12.01 2.28
CA CYS A 75 2.18 -11.37 3.57
C CYS A 75 1.04 -11.67 4.55
N ILE A 76 -0.22 -11.53 4.13
CA ILE A 76 -1.37 -11.88 4.97
C ILE A 76 -1.34 -13.37 5.35
N ASP A 77 -1.08 -14.25 4.38
CA ASP A 77 -1.00 -15.70 4.60
C ASP A 77 0.16 -16.10 5.53
N ALA A 78 1.20 -15.29 5.62
CA ALA A 78 2.32 -15.47 6.54
C ALA A 78 2.07 -14.90 7.95
N GLY A 79 0.97 -14.15 8.15
CA GLY A 79 0.56 -13.62 9.46
C GLY A 79 0.62 -12.11 9.60
N ALA A 80 0.68 -11.35 8.50
CA ALA A 80 0.46 -9.90 8.54
C ALA A 80 -1.02 -9.57 8.76
N ASP A 81 -1.30 -8.55 9.57
CA ASP A 81 -2.67 -8.10 9.84
C ASP A 81 -3.10 -6.96 8.92
N VAL A 82 -2.12 -6.13 8.50
CA VAL A 82 -2.32 -4.96 7.63
C VAL A 82 -1.16 -4.82 6.66
N VAL A 83 -1.45 -4.49 5.40
CA VAL A 83 -0.42 -4.19 4.38
C VAL A 83 -0.64 -2.80 3.76
N PHE A 84 0.40 -1.97 3.78
CA PHE A 84 0.41 -0.64 3.15
C PHE A 84 1.45 -0.57 2.03
N GLY A 85 1.04 -0.05 0.88
CA GLY A 85 1.85 0.07 -0.32
C GLY A 85 2.19 1.50 -0.70
N SER A 86 3.30 1.63 -1.43
CA SER A 86 3.76 2.83 -2.11
C SER A 86 4.58 2.41 -3.34
N GLY A 87 5.08 3.38 -4.11
CA GLY A 87 5.85 3.13 -5.34
C GLY A 87 5.24 3.83 -6.54
N PRO A 88 3.94 3.62 -6.86
CA PRO A 88 3.36 4.15 -8.08
C PRO A 88 3.25 5.68 -8.17
N HIS A 89 3.43 6.38 -7.04
CA HIS A 89 3.26 7.84 -6.91
C HIS A 89 1.86 8.37 -7.25
N VAL A 90 0.88 7.46 -7.28
CA VAL A 90 -0.56 7.71 -7.40
C VAL A 90 -1.30 6.82 -6.41
N VAL A 91 -2.54 7.17 -6.10
CA VAL A 91 -3.41 6.29 -5.30
C VAL A 91 -3.78 5.05 -6.11
N ARG A 92 -3.88 3.91 -5.43
CA ARG A 92 -4.39 2.65 -6.01
C ARG A 92 -5.53 2.10 -5.17
N ALA A 93 -6.13 1.02 -5.66
CA ALA A 93 -7.15 0.26 -4.96
C ALA A 93 -6.73 -0.14 -3.53
N ILE A 94 -7.75 -0.30 -2.68
CA ILE A 94 -7.70 -1.01 -1.41
C ILE A 94 -8.47 -2.34 -1.52
N GLU A 95 -8.06 -3.33 -0.74
CA GLU A 95 -8.65 -4.68 -0.73
C GLU A 95 -8.84 -5.17 0.72
N LEU A 96 -9.88 -5.99 0.93
CA LEU A 96 -10.00 -6.85 2.11
C LEU A 96 -9.74 -8.31 1.72
N TYR A 97 -8.51 -8.78 1.92
CA TYR A 97 -8.13 -10.16 1.63
C TYR A 97 -8.21 -11.01 2.90
N LYS A 98 -9.04 -12.06 2.88
CA LYS A 98 -9.35 -12.90 4.07
C LYS A 98 -9.79 -12.10 5.30
N GLY A 99 -10.36 -10.91 5.08
CA GLY A 99 -10.78 -9.98 6.13
C GLY A 99 -9.68 -9.04 6.63
N HIS A 100 -8.47 -9.07 6.07
CA HIS A 100 -7.37 -8.18 6.41
C HIS A 100 -7.21 -7.04 5.41
N PHE A 101 -6.76 -5.88 5.89
CA PHE A 101 -6.70 -4.65 5.10
C PHE A 101 -5.42 -4.55 4.28
N ILE A 102 -5.57 -4.26 2.98
CA ILE A 102 -4.48 -3.98 2.05
C ILE A 102 -4.74 -2.65 1.35
N ALA A 103 -3.75 -1.76 1.32
CA ALA A 103 -3.73 -0.61 0.42
C ALA A 103 -2.57 -0.73 -0.55
N TYR A 104 -2.83 -0.75 -1.86
CA TYR A 104 -1.79 -0.99 -2.85
C TYR A 104 -0.92 0.24 -3.14
N SER A 105 -1.45 1.45 -2.93
CA SER A 105 -0.68 2.70 -2.96
C SER A 105 -1.50 3.86 -2.39
N LEU A 106 -0.85 4.71 -1.59
CA LEU A 106 -1.46 5.89 -0.97
C LEU A 106 -0.99 7.21 -1.60
N GLY A 107 -0.31 7.18 -2.74
CA GLY A 107 0.16 8.38 -3.43
C GLY A 107 1.24 9.14 -2.66
N ASN A 108 1.29 10.46 -2.81
CA ASN A 108 2.39 11.30 -2.31
C ASN A 108 1.94 12.17 -1.13
N PHE A 109 1.96 11.63 0.10
CA PHE A 109 1.50 12.39 1.27
C PHE A 109 2.39 13.60 1.60
N CYS A 110 3.71 13.43 1.57
CA CYS A 110 4.67 14.50 1.79
C CYS A 110 5.90 14.29 0.89
N THR A 111 6.02 15.09 -0.16
CA THR A 111 7.10 15.02 -1.15
C THR A 111 7.55 16.41 -1.60
N CYS A 112 8.84 16.55 -1.91
CA CYS A 112 9.47 17.76 -2.46
C CYS A 112 10.00 17.59 -3.90
N GLY A 113 9.93 16.38 -4.48
CA GLY A 113 10.55 16.06 -5.77
C GLY A 113 9.70 15.24 -6.74
N MET A 114 8.51 14.77 -6.33
CA MET A 114 7.61 14.02 -7.20
C MET A 114 6.57 14.93 -7.86
N GLY A 115 5.99 14.47 -8.98
CA GLY A 115 4.84 15.11 -9.60
C GLY A 115 3.68 15.24 -8.60
N ILE A 116 3.05 16.41 -8.56
CA ILE A 116 1.90 16.70 -7.69
C ILE A 116 0.72 17.32 -8.47
N VAL A 117 0.78 17.24 -9.80
CA VAL A 117 -0.25 17.74 -10.72
C VAL A 117 -1.22 16.61 -11.06
N GLY A 118 -2.52 16.90 -11.06
CA GLY A 118 -3.54 15.88 -11.37
C GLY A 118 -3.58 14.75 -10.34
N LEU A 119 -3.62 13.49 -10.80
CA LEU A 119 -3.72 12.30 -9.96
C LEU A 119 -2.54 12.12 -9.00
N THR A 120 -1.34 12.51 -9.42
CA THR A 120 -0.11 12.41 -8.61
C THR A 120 -0.10 13.34 -7.38
N GLY A 121 -1.00 14.33 -7.36
CA GLY A 121 -1.20 15.21 -6.21
C GLY A 121 -2.14 14.65 -5.16
N LEU A 122 -2.84 13.53 -5.42
CA LEU A 122 -3.71 12.91 -4.42
C LEU A 122 -2.86 12.28 -3.31
N ALA A 123 -3.22 12.58 -2.07
CA ALA A 123 -2.43 12.31 -0.88
C ALA A 123 -3.30 11.82 0.29
N PRO A 124 -4.12 10.76 0.12
CA PRO A 124 -4.96 10.24 1.19
C PRO A 124 -4.14 9.85 2.42
N CYS A 125 -4.75 9.97 3.59
CA CYS A 125 -4.29 9.32 4.82
C CYS A 125 -5.40 8.37 5.28
N ILE A 126 -5.05 7.13 5.61
CA ILE A 126 -6.03 6.11 6.02
C ILE A 126 -5.81 5.77 7.49
N THR A 127 -6.89 5.79 8.26
CA THR A 127 -6.97 5.18 9.59
C THR A 127 -7.69 3.85 9.48
N VAL A 128 -7.17 2.83 10.13
CA VAL A 128 -7.70 1.46 10.12
C VAL A 128 -7.79 0.96 11.55
N ASP A 129 -8.97 0.48 11.92
CA ASP A 129 -9.22 -0.25 13.14
C ASP A 129 -9.30 -1.74 12.80
N ILE A 130 -8.55 -2.55 13.54
CA ILE A 130 -8.57 -4.01 13.44
C ILE A 130 -9.01 -4.65 14.75
N ASN A 131 -9.50 -5.88 14.67
CA ASN A 131 -9.67 -6.73 15.84
C ASN A 131 -8.29 -7.23 16.29
N PRO A 132 -7.83 -6.95 17.52
CA PRO A 132 -6.51 -7.38 17.98
C PRO A 132 -6.38 -8.91 18.13
N GLU A 133 -7.48 -9.66 18.22
CA GLU A 133 -7.43 -11.11 18.40
C GLU A 133 -7.08 -11.87 17.12
N ASP A 134 -7.63 -11.42 15.98
CA ASP A 134 -7.49 -12.10 14.70
C ASP A 134 -6.99 -11.20 13.57
N GLY A 135 -6.62 -9.95 13.87
CA GLY A 135 -6.03 -9.01 12.92
C GLY A 135 -6.99 -8.48 11.86
N LYS A 136 -8.26 -8.91 11.88
CA LYS A 136 -9.21 -8.57 10.82
C LYS A 136 -9.68 -7.13 10.91
N PHE A 137 -9.95 -6.57 9.73
CA PHE A 137 -10.52 -5.25 9.57
C PHE A 137 -11.86 -5.11 10.29
N LYS A 138 -12.00 -4.06 11.09
CA LYS A 138 -13.24 -3.69 11.79
C LYS A 138 -13.87 -2.44 11.17
N SER A 139 -13.07 -1.39 11.02
CA SER A 139 -13.49 -0.12 10.45
C SER A 139 -12.30 0.66 9.91
N GLY A 140 -12.55 1.69 9.12
CA GLY A 140 -11.50 2.58 8.66
C GLY A 140 -12.06 3.86 8.09
N LYS A 141 -11.20 4.87 7.96
CA LYS A 141 -11.55 6.17 7.40
C LYS A 141 -10.45 6.67 6.49
N ILE A 142 -10.85 7.06 5.28
CA ILE A 142 -9.99 7.75 4.33
C ILE A 142 -10.13 9.26 4.57
N HIS A 143 -9.03 9.90 4.95
CA HIS A 143 -8.90 11.34 5.06
C HIS A 143 -8.38 11.87 3.73
N ALA A 144 -9.20 12.67 3.05
CA ALA A 144 -8.86 13.22 1.74
C ALA A 144 -7.90 14.41 1.88
N PHE A 145 -6.66 14.24 1.43
CA PHE A 145 -5.72 15.34 1.25
C PHE A 145 -5.17 15.36 -0.18
N ARG A 146 -4.64 16.52 -0.53
CA ARG A 146 -3.93 16.80 -1.77
C ARG A 146 -2.62 17.49 -1.45
N GLN A 147 -1.53 17.01 -2.03
CA GLN A 147 -0.23 17.64 -1.88
C GLN A 147 -0.19 18.97 -2.64
N GLN A 148 0.37 20.00 -2.00
CA GLN A 148 0.60 21.31 -2.61
C GLN A 148 2.09 21.66 -2.55
N TYR A 149 2.59 22.25 -3.64
CA TYR A 149 4.00 22.62 -3.77
C TYR A 149 4.41 23.54 -2.61
N MET A 150 5.45 23.16 -1.87
CA MET A 150 5.98 23.92 -0.72
C MET A 150 5.00 24.20 0.43
N ALA A 151 3.76 23.68 0.38
CA ALA A 151 2.72 23.93 1.36
C ALA A 151 2.23 22.66 2.08
N GLY A 152 2.76 21.50 1.68
CA GLY A 152 2.42 20.18 2.23
C GLY A 152 0.99 19.75 1.88
N PRO A 153 0.49 18.67 2.53
CA PRO A 153 -0.84 18.18 2.26
C PRO A 153 -1.90 19.16 2.79
N LYS A 154 -2.85 19.53 1.92
CA LYS A 154 -4.04 20.31 2.25
C LYS A 154 -5.28 19.44 2.08
N THR A 155 -6.33 19.75 2.83
CA THR A 155 -7.61 19.04 2.70
C THR A 155 -8.09 19.09 1.26
N ASP A 156 -8.37 17.91 0.71
CA ASP A 156 -9.04 17.76 -0.58
C ASP A 156 -10.54 17.98 -0.36
N LYS A 157 -10.95 19.24 -0.47
CA LYS A 157 -12.36 19.67 -0.30
C LYS A 157 -13.30 19.02 -1.31
N ARG A 158 -12.77 18.54 -2.43
CA ARG A 158 -13.56 17.90 -3.48
C ARG A 158 -13.72 16.41 -3.23
N GLY A 159 -12.94 15.79 -2.33
CA GLY A 159 -12.98 14.35 -2.09
C GLY A 159 -12.57 13.50 -3.30
N GLU A 160 -11.69 14.05 -4.15
CA GLU A 160 -11.12 13.36 -5.32
C GLU A 160 -10.34 12.12 -4.91
N ALA A 161 -9.54 12.19 -3.85
CA ALA A 161 -8.78 11.03 -3.36
C ALA A 161 -9.69 9.85 -2.97
N ILE A 162 -10.83 10.12 -2.33
CA ILE A 162 -11.78 9.09 -1.90
C ILE A 162 -12.49 8.48 -3.12
N ARG A 163 -12.93 9.31 -4.07
CA ARG A 163 -13.57 8.83 -5.30
C ARG A 163 -12.63 7.95 -6.10
N GLU A 164 -11.39 8.40 -6.30
CA GLU A 164 -10.40 7.64 -7.07
C GLU A 164 -10.13 6.27 -6.45
N ILE A 165 -9.89 6.19 -5.13
CA ILE A 165 -9.70 4.89 -4.44
C ILE A 165 -10.92 4.00 -4.62
N ARG A 166 -12.13 4.54 -4.44
CA ARG A 166 -13.36 3.75 -4.56
C ARG A 166 -13.54 3.20 -5.98
N ASP A 167 -13.32 4.04 -6.98
CA ASP A 167 -13.53 3.67 -8.37
C ASP A 167 -12.46 2.64 -8.82
N LEU A 168 -11.20 2.79 -8.39
CA LEU A 168 -10.13 1.81 -8.62
C LEU A 168 -10.37 0.49 -7.86
N THR A 169 -10.84 0.53 -6.61
CA THR A 169 -11.23 -0.68 -5.88
C THR A 169 -12.36 -1.43 -6.61
N ALA A 170 -13.36 -0.71 -7.12
CA ALA A 170 -14.47 -1.32 -7.84
C ALA A 170 -14.04 -1.93 -9.18
N SER A 171 -13.04 -1.37 -9.86
CA SER A 171 -12.55 -1.92 -11.14
C SER A 171 -11.54 -3.04 -10.96
N ASP A 172 -10.67 -2.96 -9.95
CA ASP A 172 -9.47 -3.79 -9.86
C ASP A 172 -9.62 -4.97 -8.89
N ILE A 173 -10.55 -4.92 -7.93
CA ILE A 173 -10.69 -5.95 -6.87
C ILE A 173 -11.96 -6.81 -7.05
N ALA A 174 -12.81 -6.47 -8.03
CA ALA A 174 -14.06 -7.17 -8.31
C ALA A 174 -13.89 -8.66 -8.67
#